data_AF-A0A1E2S2Q9-F1
#
_entry.id   AF-A0A1E2S2Q9-F1
#
_cell.length_a   1.000
_cell.length_b   1.000
_cell.length_c   1.000
_cell.angle_alpha   90.00
_cell.angle_beta   90.00
_cell.angle_gamma   90.00
#
_symmetry.space_group_name_H-M   'P 1'
#
loop_
_entity.id
_entity.type
_entity.pdbx_description
1 polymer ?
#
loop_
_entity_poly.entity_id
_entity_poly.type
_entity_poly.pdbx_seq_one_letter_code
_entity_poly.pdbx_strand_id
1 'polypeptide(L)'
;MLRILMILSGGFELLFGVSVLVLIAKGVTLSGGATREQATLFAIFTIVLGTAALAVNNRLETSFGIGTAYGLWLYNVIAALILLYLATNTADVLIRSTAAIHTVFGLLFTYALFAAGTVE
;
A
#
# COMPACT_ATOMS: atom_id res chain seq x y z
N MET A 1 3.88 13.24 -11.45
CA MET A 1 3.79 11.77 -11.28
C MET A 1 3.39 11.37 -9.87
N LEU A 2 4.10 11.83 -8.82
CA LEU A 2 3.80 11.50 -7.42
C LEU A 2 2.34 11.71 -7.01
N ARG A 3 1.73 12.84 -7.37
CA ARG A 3 0.29 13.11 -7.13
C ARG A 3 -0.61 11.98 -7.63
N ILE A 4 -0.41 11.52 -8.87
CA ILE A 4 -1.22 10.45 -9.48
C ILE A 4 -0.98 9.13 -8.74
N LEU A 5 0.29 8.82 -8.42
CA LEU A 5 0.63 7.61 -7.66
C LEU A 5 0.03 7.60 -6.26
N MET A 6 -0.01 8.74 -5.57
CA MET A 6 -0.66 8.88 -4.26
C MET A 6 -2.17 8.66 -4.37
N ILE A 7 -2.81 9.13 -5.44
CA ILE A 7 -4.24 8.88 -5.68
C ILE A 7 -4.48 7.38 -5.93
N LEU A 8 -3.73 6.77 -6.85
CA LEU A 8 -3.95 5.39 -7.24
C LEU A 8 -3.59 4.40 -6.13
N SER A 9 -2.38 4.49 -5.57
CA SER A 9 -1.95 3.62 -4.48
C SER A 9 -2.71 3.92 -3.19
N GLY A 10 -2.91 5.20 -2.84
CA GLY A 10 -3.68 5.56 -1.65
C GLY A 10 -5.13 5.09 -1.71
N GLY A 11 -5.78 5.21 -2.88
CA GLY A 11 -7.11 4.66 -3.11
C GLY A 11 -7.14 3.13 -2.99
N PHE A 12 -6.13 2.44 -3.53
CA PHE A 12 -5.99 1.00 -3.39
C PHE A 12 -5.85 0.57 -1.91
N GLU A 13 -4.97 1.21 -1.14
CA GLU A 13 -4.76 0.88 0.29
C GLU A 13 -6.01 1.11 1.14
N LEU A 14 -6.72 2.20 0.85
CA LEU A 14 -7.98 2.52 1.52
C LEU A 14 -9.03 1.43 1.25
N LEU A 15 -9.25 1.08 -0.02
CA LEU A 15 -10.22 0.07 -0.41
C LEU A 15 -9.83 -1.31 0.12
N PHE A 16 -8.54 -1.65 0.10
CA PHE A 16 -8.02 -2.88 0.66
C PHE A 16 -8.30 -2.98 2.16
N GLY A 17 -7.95 -1.95 2.95
CA GLY A 17 -8.17 -1.97 4.39
C GLY A 17 -9.66 -2.03 4.75
N VAL A 18 -10.51 -1.28 4.06
CA VAL A 18 -11.97 -1.38 4.25
C VAL A 18 -12.47 -2.80 3.95
N SER A 19 -11.99 -3.41 2.87
CA SER A 19 -12.38 -4.78 2.49
C SER A 19 -11.98 -5.80 3.56
N VAL A 20 -10.76 -5.67 4.11
CA VAL A 20 -10.29 -6.54 5.21
C VAL A 20 -11.17 -6.38 6.45
N LEU A 21 -11.49 -5.15 6.86
CA LEU A 21 -12.39 -4.92 8.01
C LEU A 21 -13.78 -5.51 7.79
N VAL A 22 -14.34 -5.39 6.58
CA VAL A 22 -15.64 -6.00 6.23
C VAL A 22 -15.59 -7.53 6.33
N LEU A 23 -14.51 -8.16 5.85
CA LEU A 23 -14.33 -9.62 5.95
C LEU A 23 -14.23 -10.07 7.42
N ILE A 24 -13.46 -9.35 8.23
CA ILE A 24 -13.33 -9.61 9.68
C ILE A 24 -14.68 -9.44 10.40
N ALA A 25 -15.45 -8.41 10.06
CA ALA A 25 -16.78 -8.17 10.63
C ALA A 25 -17.77 -9.30 10.27
N LYS A 26 -17.63 -9.89 9.07
CA LYS A 26 -18.40 -11.05 8.62
C LYS A 26 -17.92 -12.40 9.18
N GLY A 27 -16.88 -12.41 10.01
CA GLY A 27 -16.33 -13.64 10.59
C GLY A 27 -15.52 -14.50 9.61
N VAL A 28 -15.09 -13.93 8.48
CA VAL A 28 -14.25 -14.64 7.52
C VAL A 28 -12.85 -14.83 8.11
N THR A 29 -12.37 -16.07 8.10
CA THR A 29 -10.99 -16.38 8.46
C THR A 29 -10.06 -15.94 7.33
N LEU A 30 -9.15 -15.01 7.64
CA LEU A 30 -8.16 -14.54 6.69
C LEU A 30 -7.05 -15.60 6.55
N SER A 31 -6.62 -15.84 5.32
CA SER A 31 -5.47 -16.69 5.03
C SER A 31 -4.16 -16.04 5.51
N GLY A 32 -3.13 -16.84 5.74
CA GLY A 32 -1.79 -16.33 6.09
C GLY A 32 -1.43 -16.29 7.57
N GLY A 33 -2.26 -16.87 8.46
CA GLY A 33 -1.87 -17.12 9.86
C GLY A 33 -1.86 -15.89 10.79
N ALA A 34 -2.24 -14.72 10.30
CA ALA A 34 -2.42 -13.53 11.13
C ALA A 34 -3.61 -13.69 12.09
N THR A 35 -3.47 -13.23 13.33
CA THR A 35 -4.60 -13.16 14.26
C THR A 35 -5.61 -12.11 13.78
N ARG A 36 -6.86 -12.22 14.26
CA ARG A 36 -7.91 -11.21 13.98
C ARG A 36 -7.46 -9.80 14.36
N GLU A 37 -6.77 -9.66 15.49
CA GLU A 37 -6.26 -8.39 15.98
C GLU A 37 -5.18 -7.82 15.05
N GLN A 38 -4.20 -8.64 14.65
CA GLN A 38 -3.15 -8.24 13.72
C GLN A 38 -3.73 -7.77 12.39
N ALA A 39 -4.68 -8.53 11.83
CA ALA A 39 -5.32 -8.17 10.57
C ALA A 39 -6.17 -6.89 10.68
N THR A 40 -6.82 -6.68 11.83
CA THR A 40 -7.58 -5.45 12.11
C THR A 40 -6.66 -4.24 12.19
N LEU A 41 -5.55 -4.35 12.93
CA LEU A 41 -4.55 -3.28 13.03
C LEU A 41 -3.97 -2.96 11.67
N PHE A 42 -3.57 -3.98 10.90
CA PHE A 42 -3.05 -3.80 9.55
C PHE A 42 -4.05 -3.07 8.65
N ALA A 43 -5.32 -3.48 8.65
CA ALA A 43 -6.36 -2.84 7.86
C ALA A 43 -6.60 -1.38 8.25
N ILE A 44 -6.54 -1.05 9.55
CA ILE A 44 -6.60 0.34 10.01
C ILE A 44 -5.40 1.14 9.49
N PHE A 45 -4.19 0.58 9.55
CA PHE A 45 -3.00 1.25 9.03
C PHE A 45 -3.10 1.52 7.52
N THR A 46 -3.58 0.58 6.72
CA THR A 46 -3.75 0.80 5.27
C THR A 46 -4.85 1.84 4.99
N ILE A 47 -5.94 1.86 5.77
CA ILE A 47 -6.97 2.91 5.69
C ILE A 47 -6.38 4.28 6.01
N VAL A 48 -5.61 4.40 7.09
CA VAL A 48 -4.99 5.67 7.51
C VAL A 48 -4.00 6.15 6.45
N LEU A 49 -3.12 5.26 5.96
CA LEU A 49 -2.15 5.59 4.92
C LEU A 49 -2.84 6.01 3.61
N GLY A 50 -3.85 5.25 3.18
CA GLY A 50 -4.63 5.57 1.99
C GLY A 50 -5.38 6.89 2.11
N THR A 51 -6.04 7.13 3.24
CA THR A 51 -6.75 8.38 3.53
C THR A 51 -5.79 9.57 3.56
N ALA A 52 -4.64 9.43 4.23
CA ALA A 52 -3.61 10.47 4.27
C ALA A 52 -3.15 10.81 2.85
N ALA A 53 -2.81 9.80 2.04
CA ALA A 53 -2.38 9.99 0.67
C ALA A 53 -3.42 10.72 -0.18
N LEU A 54 -4.69 10.36 -0.06
CA LEU A 54 -5.79 11.04 -0.74
C LEU A 54 -5.99 12.48 -0.22
N ALA A 55 -5.81 12.73 1.08
CA ALA A 55 -5.96 14.07 1.65
C ALA A 55 -4.86 15.04 1.20
N VAL A 56 -3.63 14.55 0.98
CA VAL A 56 -2.46 15.41 0.71
C VAL A 56 -1.82 15.22 -0.65
N ASN A 57 -2.46 14.51 -1.58
CA ASN A 57 -1.92 14.29 -2.94
C ASN A 57 -1.59 15.58 -3.71
N ASN A 58 -2.22 16.70 -3.35
CA ASN A 58 -1.99 18.02 -3.95
C ASN A 58 -1.00 18.91 -3.18
N ARG A 59 -0.43 18.43 -2.06
CA ARG A 59 0.37 19.22 -1.12
C ARG A 59 1.81 18.71 -1.03
N LEU A 60 2.39 18.32 -2.16
CA LEU A 60 3.73 17.70 -2.25
C LEU A 60 4.86 18.65 -1.83
N GLU A 61 4.62 19.95 -1.83
CA GLU A 61 5.51 20.99 -1.32
C GLU A 61 5.65 20.99 0.20
N THR A 62 4.75 20.32 0.92
CA THR A 62 4.77 20.23 2.38
C THR A 62 5.52 18.99 2.85
N SER A 63 6.22 19.09 3.99
CA SER A 63 6.88 17.94 4.62
C SER A 63 5.92 16.77 4.86
N PHE A 64 4.66 17.07 5.16
CA PHE A 64 3.62 16.05 5.35
C PHE A 64 3.22 15.37 4.03
N GLY A 65 3.06 16.14 2.95
CA GLY A 65 2.73 15.60 1.63
C GLY A 65 3.83 14.71 1.06
N ILE A 66 5.08 15.19 1.06
CA ILE A 66 6.21 14.39 0.61
C ILE A 66 6.47 13.20 1.54
N GLY A 67 6.34 13.38 2.86
CA GLY A 67 6.46 12.31 3.84
C GLY A 67 5.43 11.20 3.62
N THR A 68 4.20 11.55 3.24
CA THR A 68 3.16 10.58 2.89
C THR A 68 3.51 9.81 1.60
N ALA A 69 4.08 10.49 0.60
CA ALA A 69 4.56 9.83 -0.62
C ALA A 69 5.70 8.82 -0.33
N TYR A 70 6.66 9.20 0.53
CA TYR A 70 7.71 8.28 1.01
C TYR A 70 7.13 7.12 1.82
N GLY A 71 6.13 7.37 2.66
CA GLY A 71 5.43 6.33 3.40
C GLY A 71 4.75 5.30 2.50
N LEU A 72 4.03 5.76 1.47
CA LEU A 72 3.44 4.87 0.46
C LEU A 72 4.50 4.11 -0.34
N TRP A 73 5.59 4.77 -0.75
CA TRP A 73 6.70 4.12 -1.43
C TRP A 73 7.28 2.98 -0.59
N LEU A 74 7.68 3.28 0.64
CA LEU A 74 8.31 2.33 1.54
C LEU A 74 7.39 1.15 1.84
N TYR A 75 6.11 1.44 2.12
CA TYR A 75 5.10 0.42 2.32
C TYR A 75 4.98 -0.51 1.10
N ASN A 76 4.85 0.04 -0.12
CA ASN A 76 4.72 -0.78 -1.32
C ASN A 76 5.98 -1.63 -1.59
N VAL A 77 7.18 -1.10 -1.35
CA VAL A 77 8.42 -1.86 -1.50
C VAL A 77 8.47 -3.03 -0.51
N ILE A 78 8.22 -2.78 0.78
CA ILE A 78 8.24 -3.84 1.80
C ILE A 78 7.13 -4.87 1.53
N ALA A 79 5.92 -4.42 1.23
CA ALA A 79 4.80 -5.28 0.90
C ALA A 79 5.11 -6.15 -0.33
N ALA A 80 5.69 -5.58 -1.38
CA ALA A 80 6.10 -6.33 -2.57
C ALA A 80 7.11 -7.44 -2.23
N LEU A 81 8.15 -7.15 -1.44
CA LEU A 81 9.15 -8.14 -1.06
C LEU A 81 8.54 -9.31 -0.28
N ILE A 82 7.69 -9.00 0.71
CA ILE A 82 7.01 -10.01 1.53
C ILE A 82 6.05 -10.84 0.66
N LEU A 83 5.24 -10.19 -0.16
CA LEU A 83 4.23 -10.86 -0.98
C LEU A 83 4.83 -11.66 -2.13
N LEU A 84 5.94 -11.21 -2.73
CA LEU A 84 6.69 -12.00 -3.71
C LEU A 84 7.27 -13.26 -3.08
N TYR A 85 7.84 -13.15 -1.87
CA TYR A 85 8.30 -14.31 -1.12
C TYR A 85 7.14 -15.27 -0.79
N LEU A 86 5.98 -14.77 -0.38
CA LEU A 86 4.81 -15.62 -0.15
C LEU A 86 4.30 -16.26 -1.46
N ALA A 87 4.32 -15.51 -2.56
CA ALA A 87 3.87 -15.97 -3.88
C ALA A 87 4.70 -17.13 -4.44
N THR A 88 5.98 -17.27 -4.07
CA THR A 88 6.79 -18.44 -4.45
C THR A 88 6.39 -19.71 -3.68
N ASN A 89 5.70 -19.57 -2.56
CA ASN A 89 5.31 -20.67 -1.67
C ASN A 89 3.81 -21.03 -1.76
N THR A 90 3.05 -20.37 -2.64
CA THR A 90 1.60 -20.59 -2.76
C THR A 90 1.09 -20.44 -4.20
N ALA A 91 0.00 -21.14 -4.53
CA ALA A 91 -0.74 -20.98 -5.78
C ALA A 91 -1.87 -19.92 -5.67
N ASP A 92 -2.02 -19.26 -4.51
CA ASP A 92 -3.08 -18.28 -4.27
C ASP A 92 -2.96 -17.08 -5.23
N VAL A 93 -3.99 -16.93 -6.08
CA VAL A 93 -4.10 -15.86 -7.08
C VAL A 93 -4.15 -14.48 -6.41
N LEU A 94 -4.75 -14.36 -5.23
CA LEU A 94 -4.84 -13.09 -4.52
C LEU A 94 -3.45 -12.65 -4.04
N ILE A 95 -2.65 -13.55 -3.47
CA ILE A 95 -1.29 -13.24 -3.04
C ILE A 95 -0.44 -12.80 -4.24
N ARG A 96 -0.51 -13.54 -5.35
CA ARG A 96 0.25 -13.22 -6.59
C ARG A 96 -0.16 -11.88 -7.20
N SER A 97 -1.46 -11.63 -7.29
CA SER A 97 -1.98 -10.38 -7.86
C SER A 97 -1.63 -9.18 -6.98
N THR A 98 -1.74 -9.33 -5.66
CA THR A 98 -1.38 -8.29 -4.69
C THR A 98 0.12 -8.01 -4.72
N ALA A 99 0.96 -9.06 -4.83
CA ALA A 99 2.41 -8.92 -5.01
C ALA A 99 2.76 -8.11 -6.26
N ALA A 100 2.12 -8.40 -7.40
CA ALA A 100 2.33 -7.67 -8.64
C ALA A 100 1.94 -6.18 -8.51
N ILE A 101 0.80 -5.88 -7.89
CA ILE A 101 0.33 -4.51 -7.68
C ILE A 101 1.32 -3.70 -6.84
N HIS A 102 1.75 -4.21 -5.67
CA HIS A 102 2.72 -3.50 -4.84
C HIS A 102 4.09 -3.39 -5.49
N THR A 103 4.50 -4.39 -6.29
CA THR A 103 5.75 -4.32 -7.06
C THR A 103 5.70 -3.16 -8.06
N VAL A 104 4.59 -3.05 -8.82
CA VAL A 104 4.41 -1.97 -9.79
C VAL A 104 4.38 -0.62 -9.09
N PHE A 105 3.61 -0.45 -8.01
CA PHE A 105 3.59 0.81 -7.27
C PHE A 105 4.95 1.13 -6.65
N GLY A 106 5.64 0.16 -6.06
CA GLY A 106 6.97 0.33 -5.49
C GLY A 106 7.97 0.84 -6.52
N LEU A 107 8.00 0.23 -7.71
CA LEU A 107 8.86 0.66 -8.82
C LEU A 107 8.49 2.05 -9.34
N LEU A 108 7.20 2.34 -9.54
CA LEU A 108 6.74 3.64 -10.03
C LEU A 108 7.04 4.76 -9.02
N PHE A 109 6.84 4.52 -7.72
CA PHE A 109 7.21 5.46 -6.67
C PHE A 109 8.73 5.65 -6.60
N THR A 110 9.51 4.56 -6.69
CA THR A 110 10.99 4.64 -6.71
C THR A 110 11.45 5.53 -7.86
N TYR A 111 10.94 5.27 -9.06
CA TYR A 111 11.24 6.09 -10.24
C TYR A 111 10.79 7.54 -10.05
N ALA A 112 9.59 7.78 -9.49
CA ALA A 112 9.07 9.13 -9.29
C ALA A 112 9.87 9.96 -8.28
N LEU A 113 10.28 9.34 -7.17
CA LEU A 113 11.08 9.98 -6.14
C LEU A 113 12.50 10.24 -6.65
N PHE A 114 13.10 9.26 -7.33
CA PHE A 114 14.41 9.42 -7.93
C PHE A 114 14.41 10.53 -8.98
N ALA A 115 13.46 10.48 -9.92
CA ALA A 115 13.33 11.51 -10.95
C ALA A 115 13.13 12.91 -10.34
N ALA A 116 12.35 13.04 -9.27
CA ALA A 116 12.15 14.31 -8.57
C ALA A 116 13.44 14.83 -7.90
N GLY A 117 14.26 13.94 -7.34
CA GLY A 117 15.55 14.31 -6.72
C GLY A 117 16.67 14.61 -7.72
N THR A 118 16.55 14.17 -8.97
CA THR A 118 17.54 14.46 -10.03
C THR A 118 17.30 15.78 -10.79
N VAL A 119 16.23 16.53 -10.48
CA VAL A 119 15.93 17.84 -11.11
C VAL A 119 16.36 19.02 -10.22
N GLU A 120 17.15 18.77 -9.16
CA GLU A 120 17.78 19.82 -8.35
C GLU A 120 19.15 20.24 -8.90
#